data_AF-A0A962Z2M5-F1
#
_entry.id   AF-A0A962Z2M5-F1
#
_cell.length_a   1.000
_cell.length_b   1.000
_cell.length_c   1.000
_cell.angle_alpha   90.00
_cell.angle_beta   90.00
_cell.angle_gamma   90.00
#
_symmetry.space_group_name_H-M   'P 1'
#
loop_
_entity.id
_entity.type
_entity.pdbx_description
1 polymer ?
#
loop_
_entity_poly.entity_id
_entity_poly.type
_entity_poly.pdbx_seq_one_letter_code
_entity_poly.pdbx_strand_id
1 'polypeptide(L)'
;MLDTSAPAKHTLFSLSNPPRLVLDVEQAVLREALPDLKGKNQVIKGLRSAKKNDGSLRVVLDLSREVKPKSFMLNPNSEYGHRLVIDLDDAEQPAAEQAQKTVASVKESNDREIIVAVDAGHGGDDPGAKGRGG
;
A
#
# COMPACT_ATOMS: atom_id res chain seq x y z
N MET A 1 -4.02 -2.24 -6.61
CA MET A 1 -4.20 -3.61 -7.15
C MET A 1 -4.26 -3.55 -8.67
N LEU A 2 -4.03 -4.67 -9.34
CA LEU A 2 -4.21 -4.84 -10.79
C LEU A 2 -5.12 -6.04 -11.04
N ASP A 3 -6.16 -5.85 -11.84
CA ASP A 3 -7.01 -6.96 -12.29
C ASP A 3 -6.33 -7.71 -13.43
N THR A 4 -6.38 -9.04 -13.38
CA THR A 4 -5.74 -9.91 -14.37
C THR A 4 -6.72 -10.94 -14.91
N SER A 5 -6.57 -11.31 -16.18
CA SER A 5 -7.44 -12.31 -16.81
C SER A 5 -7.12 -13.76 -16.39
N ALA A 6 -5.97 -13.98 -15.76
CA ALA A 6 -5.46 -15.27 -15.32
C ALA A 6 -4.46 -15.07 -14.14
N PRO A 7 -4.03 -16.13 -13.44
CA PRO A 7 -2.93 -16.04 -12.49
C PRO A 7 -1.68 -15.44 -13.16
N ALA A 8 -1.06 -14.45 -12.52
CA ALA A 8 0.04 -13.68 -13.09
C ALA A 8 1.35 -13.97 -12.35
N LYS A 9 2.25 -14.73 -13.00
CA LYS A 9 3.62 -14.87 -12.52
C LYS A 9 4.32 -13.53 -12.63
N HIS A 10 4.97 -13.11 -11.55
CA HIS A 10 5.59 -11.80 -11.50
C HIS A 10 6.82 -11.78 -10.61
N THR A 11 7.68 -10.80 -10.86
CA THR A 11 8.78 -10.43 -9.97
C THR A 11 8.61 -8.98 -9.54
N LEU A 12 9.03 -8.69 -8.31
CA LEU A 12 8.90 -7.38 -7.69
C LEU A 12 10.24 -7.00 -7.07
N PHE A 13 10.77 -5.83 -7.42
CA PHE A 13 12.02 -5.34 -6.85
C PHE A 13 12.10 -3.82 -6.85
N SER A 14 12.85 -3.29 -5.89
CA SER A 14 13.04 -1.85 -5.72
C SER A 14 14.33 -1.37 -6.38
N LEU A 15 14.31 -0.15 -6.91
CA LEU A 15 15.49 0.60 -7.34
C LEU A 15 15.61 1.85 -6.47
N SER A 16 16.83 2.24 -6.14
CA SER A 16 17.14 3.50 -5.47
C SER A 16 17.63 4.55 -6.48
N ASN A 17 17.61 5.83 -6.08
CA ASN A 17 18.17 6.96 -6.82
C ASN A 17 17.68 7.12 -8.28
N PRO A 18 16.40 7.46 -8.52
CA PRO A 18 15.34 7.73 -7.53
C PRO A 18 14.60 6.45 -7.09
N PRO A 19 13.91 6.48 -5.92
CA PRO A 19 13.08 5.37 -5.46
C PRO A 19 12.03 4.95 -6.49
N ARG A 20 12.07 3.69 -6.90
CA ARG A 20 11.12 3.10 -7.84
C ARG A 20 10.81 1.67 -7.43
N LEU A 21 9.57 1.25 -7.64
CA LEU A 21 9.17 -0.15 -7.56
C LEU A 21 8.91 -0.66 -8.97
N VAL A 22 9.59 -1.76 -9.32
CA VAL A 22 9.46 -2.40 -10.62
C VAL A 22 8.72 -3.71 -10.46
N LEU A 23 7.64 -3.85 -11.22
CA LEU A 23 6.84 -5.06 -11.33
C LEU A 23 6.98 -5.60 -12.76
N ASP A 24 7.61 -6.76 -12.91
CA ASP A 24 7.63 -7.50 -14.17
C ASP A 24 6.60 -8.63 -14.11
N VAL A 25 5.66 -8.65 -15.04
CA VAL A 25 4.63 -9.68 -15.17
C VAL A 25 4.87 -10.49 -16.45
N GLU A 26 5.02 -11.79 -16.32
CA GLU A 26 5.31 -12.68 -17.46
C GLU A 26 4.10 -12.79 -18.40
N GLN A 27 4.37 -12.78 -19.71
CA GLN A 27 3.37 -13.01 -20.77
C GLN A 27 2.10 -12.14 -20.62
N ALA A 28 2.28 -10.88 -20.23
CA ALA A 28 1.18 -9.96 -19.97
C ALA A 28 1.15 -8.81 -20.98
N VAL A 29 -0.07 -8.34 -21.25
CA VAL A 29 -0.31 -7.13 -22.04
C VAL A 29 -1.20 -6.19 -21.27
N LEU A 30 -0.86 -4.91 -21.31
CA LEU A 30 -1.69 -3.87 -20.72
C LEU A 30 -2.86 -3.59 -21.68
N ARG A 31 -4.10 -3.79 -21.22
CA ARG A 31 -5.31 -3.57 -22.02
C ARG A 31 -5.87 -2.15 -21.90
N GLU A 32 -5.65 -1.52 -20.75
CA GLU A 32 -6.13 -0.18 -20.43
C GLU A 32 -4.96 0.71 -20.01
N ALA A 33 -5.03 2.00 -20.33
CA ALA A 33 -4.00 2.93 -19.93
C ALA A 33 -3.89 2.99 -18.39
N LEU A 34 -2.67 3.09 -17.88
CA LEU A 34 -2.46 3.31 -16.45
C LEU A 34 -3.04 4.67 -16.04
N PRO A 35 -3.68 4.76 -14.86
CA PRO A 35 -4.26 6.02 -14.40
C PRO A 35 -3.17 7.06 -14.13
N ASP A 36 -3.47 8.33 -14.41
CA ASP A 36 -2.60 9.43 -13.99
C ASP A 36 -2.80 9.72 -12.49
N LEU A 37 -1.74 9.43 -11.73
CA LEU A 37 -1.68 9.57 -10.28
C LEU A 37 -0.95 10.85 -9.82
N LYS A 38 -0.49 11.70 -10.73
CA LYS A 38 0.23 12.93 -10.37
C LYS A 38 -0.59 13.80 -9.40
N GLY A 39 -0.02 14.05 -8.22
CA GLY A 39 -0.64 14.87 -7.17
C GLY A 39 -1.83 14.22 -6.45
N LYS A 40 -2.20 12.97 -6.77
CA LYS A 40 -3.33 12.26 -6.17
C LYS A 40 -2.92 11.24 -5.11
N ASN A 41 -1.63 10.90 -5.05
CA ASN A 41 -1.10 9.94 -4.10
C ASN A 41 0.19 10.49 -3.46
N GLN A 42 0.36 10.28 -2.16
CA GLN A 42 1.52 10.77 -1.40
C GLN A 42 2.78 9.91 -1.63
N VAL A 43 2.61 8.63 -1.97
CA VAL A 43 3.68 7.64 -2.14
C VAL A 43 4.03 7.48 -3.62
N ILE A 44 3.03 7.27 -4.47
CA ILE A 44 3.22 7.03 -5.91
C ILE A 44 3.12 8.36 -6.65
N LYS A 45 4.24 8.81 -7.23
CA LYS A 45 4.32 10.04 -8.03
C LYS A 45 3.86 9.83 -9.47
N GLY A 46 4.00 8.61 -9.98
CA GLY A 46 3.65 8.29 -11.35
C GLY A 46 3.74 6.80 -11.65
N LEU A 47 3.10 6.42 -12.75
CA LEU A 47 3.08 5.06 -13.27
C LEU A 47 3.61 5.06 -14.70
N ARG A 48 4.40 4.04 -15.03
CA ARG A 48 4.90 3.80 -16.39
C ARG A 48 4.73 2.33 -16.72
N SER A 49 4.61 2.03 -18.01
CA SER A 49 4.60 0.66 -18.51
C SER A 49 5.50 0.52 -19.74
N ALA A 50 6.12 -0.64 -19.89
CA ALA A 50 6.86 -1.02 -21.08
C ALA A 50 6.64 -2.51 -21.38
N LYS A 51 6.45 -2.84 -22.66
CA LYS A 51 6.49 -4.24 -23.12
C LYS A 51 7.96 -4.64 -23.31
N LYS A 52 8.36 -5.76 -22.72
CA LYS A 52 9.69 -6.35 -22.88
C LYS A 52 9.71 -7.28 -24.10
N ASN A 53 10.91 -7.52 -24.63
CA ASN A 53 11.11 -8.38 -25.81
C ASN A 53 10.72 -9.85 -25.55
N ASP A 54 10.78 -10.30 -24.30
CA ASP A 54 10.37 -11.64 -23.85
C ASP A 54 8.85 -11.81 -23.73
N GLY A 55 8.07 -10.77 -24.08
CA GLY A 55 6.60 -10.77 -23.96
C GLY A 55 6.09 -10.37 -22.58
N SER A 56 6.96 -10.09 -21.62
CA SER A 56 6.56 -9.62 -20.29
C SER A 56 6.15 -8.15 -20.31
N LEU A 57 5.26 -7.76 -19.39
CA LEU A 57 4.92 -6.38 -19.11
C LEU A 57 5.74 -5.90 -17.92
N ARG A 58 6.48 -4.80 -18.07
CA ARG A 58 7.09 -4.06 -16.97
C ARG A 58 6.20 -2.90 -16.59
N VAL A 59 5.78 -2.82 -15.33
CA VAL A 59 5.15 -1.66 -14.72
C VAL A 59 6.13 -1.05 -13.73
N VAL A 60 6.30 0.27 -13.78
CA VAL A 60 7.19 1.01 -12.88
C VAL A 60 6.38 2.04 -12.12
N LEU A 61 6.45 1.97 -10.80
CA LEU A 61 5.92 2.99 -9.90
C LEU A 61 7.08 3.93 -9.55
N ASP A 62 6.97 5.19 -9.93
CA ASP A 62 7.88 6.23 -9.45
C ASP A 62 7.44 6.63 -8.04
N LEU A 63 8.32 6.49 -7.05
CA LEU A 63 7.96 6.67 -5.64
C LEU A 63 8.50 7.98 -5.06
N SER A 64 7.83 8.49 -4.04
CA SER A 64 8.24 9.66 -3.27
C SER A 64 9.28 9.35 -2.20
N ARG A 65 9.27 8.11 -1.69
CA ARG A 65 10.14 7.58 -0.65
C ARG A 65 10.41 6.09 -0.89
N GLU A 66 11.36 5.53 -0.15
CA GLU A 66 11.59 4.08 -0.14
C GLU A 66 10.46 3.36 0.61
N VAL A 67 10.15 2.15 0.17
CA VAL A 67 9.07 1.31 0.68
C VAL A 67 9.57 -0.12 0.86
N LYS A 68 8.91 -0.91 1.71
CA LYS A 68 9.07 -2.37 1.85
C LYS A 68 7.89 -3.04 1.12
N PRO A 69 8.01 -3.33 -0.17
CA PRO A 69 6.86 -3.78 -0.95
C PRO A 69 6.56 -5.26 -0.69
N LYS A 70 5.28 -5.63 -0.79
CA LYS A 70 4.84 -7.02 -0.85
C LYS A 70 3.93 -7.21 -2.06
N SER A 71 3.92 -8.41 -2.61
CA SER A 71 2.95 -8.79 -3.65
C SER A 71 2.41 -10.18 -3.44
N PHE A 72 1.15 -10.36 -3.83
CA PHE A 72 0.48 -11.64 -3.77
C PHE A 72 -0.68 -11.69 -4.76
N MET A 73 -1.05 -12.91 -5.17
CA MET A 73 -2.19 -13.16 -6.02
C MET A 73 -3.43 -13.45 -5.17
N LEU A 74 -4.55 -12.84 -5.52
CA LEU A 74 -5.87 -13.25 -5.06
C LEU A 74 -6.53 -14.15 -6.10
N ASN A 75 -7.11 -15.25 -5.63
CA ASN A 75 -7.98 -16.11 -6.44
C ASN A 75 -9.28 -15.37 -6.79
N PRO A 76 -9.91 -15.72 -7.93
CA PRO A 76 -11.18 -15.14 -8.32
C PRO A 76 -12.30 -15.59 -7.38
N ASN A 77 -13.35 -14.78 -7.31
CA ASN A 77 -14.60 -15.09 -6.62
C ASN A 77 -15.80 -14.79 -7.54
N SER A 78 -17.02 -14.73 -7.01
CA SER A 78 -18.23 -14.47 -7.80
C SER A 78 -18.31 -13.06 -8.40
N GLU A 79 -17.55 -12.10 -7.88
CA GLU A 79 -17.63 -10.68 -8.26
C GLU A 79 -16.37 -10.21 -9.01
N TYR A 80 -15.20 -10.72 -8.65
CA TYR A 80 -13.90 -10.29 -9.18
C TYR A 80 -13.10 -11.46 -9.78
N GLY A 81 -12.40 -11.17 -10.87
CA GLY A 81 -11.42 -12.08 -11.47
C GLY A 81 -10.15 -12.24 -10.64
N HIS A 82 -9.08 -12.71 -11.29
CA HIS A 82 -7.76 -12.75 -10.65
C HIS A 82 -7.26 -11.34 -10.37
N ARG A 83 -6.58 -11.15 -9.24
CA ARG A 83 -6.03 -9.86 -8.87
C ARG A 83 -4.61 -10.01 -8.38
N LEU A 84 -3.72 -9.18 -8.90
CA LEU A 84 -2.38 -8.98 -8.38
C LEU A 84 -2.40 -7.79 -7.43
N VAL A 85 -2.17 -8.05 -6.14
CA VAL A 85 -2.09 -7.02 -5.12
C VAL A 85 -0.63 -6.65 -4.91
N ILE A 86 -0.36 -5.35 -4.86
CA ILE A 86 0.93 -4.78 -4.48
C ILE A 86 0.64 -3.90 -3.28
N ASP A 87 1.26 -4.25 -2.16
CA ASP A 87 1.20 -3.50 -0.91
C ASP A 87 2.49 -2.71 -0.73
N LEU A 88 2.35 -1.45 -0.30
CA LEU A 88 3.44 -0.50 -0.17
C LEU A 88 3.52 -0.07 1.30
N ASP A 89 4.15 -0.91 2.11
CA ASP A 89 4.51 -0.53 3.48
C ASP A 89 5.66 0.48 3.45
N ASP A 90 5.62 1.44 4.35
CA ASP A 90 6.75 2.35 4.52
C ASP A 90 7.99 1.56 4.93
N ALA A 91 9.11 1.84 4.26
CA ALA A 91 10.39 1.42 4.81
C ALA A 91 10.52 2.18 6.13
N GLU A 92 10.51 1.46 7.25
CA GLU A 92 10.76 2.04 8.57
C GLU A 92 11.90 3.05 8.44
N GLN A 93 11.55 4.33 8.59
CA GLN A 93 12.55 5.34 8.84
C GLN A 93 13.29 4.85 10.09
N PRO A 94 14.63 4.74 10.06
CA PRO A 94 15.37 4.79 11.31
C PRO A 94 14.81 6.00 12.05
N ALA A 95 14.35 5.82 13.28
CA ALA A 95 13.83 6.90 14.10
C ALA A 95 14.93 7.95 14.25
N ALA A 96 15.03 8.85 13.28
CA ALA A 96 15.79 10.06 13.38
C ALA A 96 15.02 10.88 14.40
N GLU A 97 15.50 10.81 15.65
CA GLU A 97 15.39 11.83 16.68
C GLU A 97 14.41 12.92 16.27
N GLN A 98 13.15 12.73 16.68
CA GLN A 98 12.20 13.82 16.68
C GLN A 98 12.86 14.93 17.51
N ALA A 99 13.44 15.88 16.79
CA ALA A 99 14.00 17.09 17.35
C ALA A 99 12.95 17.63 18.31
N GLN A 100 13.29 17.57 19.59
CA GLN A 100 12.56 18.21 20.66
C GLN A 100 12.38 19.67 20.23
N LYS A 101 11.18 20.02 19.74
CA LYS A 101 10.74 21.40 19.80
C LYS A 101 10.55 21.68 21.29
N THR A 102 11.62 22.14 21.92
CA THR A 102 11.58 22.80 23.22
C THR A 102 10.66 24.00 23.09
N VAL A 103 9.39 23.79 23.42
CA VAL A 103 8.49 24.89 23.75
C VAL A 103 8.91 25.39 25.13
N ALA A 104 9.72 26.45 25.12
CA ALA A 104 9.89 27.27 26.31
C ALA A 104 8.51 27.88 26.65
N SER A 105 7.89 27.39 27.73
CA SER A 105 6.88 28.16 28.44
C SER A 105 7.01 27.90 29.94
N VAL A 106 7.47 28.94 30.60
CA VAL A 106 7.57 29.15 32.05
C VAL A 106 6.16 29.20 32.66
N LYS A 107 5.85 28.35 33.66
CA LYS A 107 5.45 28.72 35.04
C LYS A 107 4.90 27.51 35.80
N GLU A 108 5.43 27.32 37.01
CA GLU A 108 4.87 26.45 38.06
C GLU A 108 3.42 26.81 38.38
N SER A 109 2.57 25.78 38.56
CA SER A 109 1.53 25.69 39.60
C SER A 109 0.94 24.28 39.57
N ASN A 110 0.93 23.61 40.72
CA ASN A 110 0.23 22.36 40.99
C ASN A 110 -1.19 22.38 40.43
N ASP A 111 -1.53 21.45 39.53
CA ASP A 111 -2.84 20.82 39.53
C ASP A 111 -2.74 19.43 38.90
N ARG A 112 -3.40 18.48 39.56
CA ARG A 112 -3.23 17.05 39.31
C ARG A 112 -3.77 16.64 37.94
N GLU A 113 -3.10 15.63 37.40
CA GLU A 113 -3.41 14.84 36.22
C GLU A 113 -4.91 14.51 36.07
N ILE A 114 -5.50 14.88 34.93
CA ILE A 114 -6.70 14.24 34.40
C ILE A 114 -6.45 13.94 32.92
N ILE A 115 -6.18 12.66 32.62
CA ILE A 115 -6.28 12.13 31.26
C ILE A 115 -7.63 11.43 31.17
N VAL A 116 -8.50 11.95 30.30
CA VAL A 116 -9.79 11.35 29.97
C VAL A 116 -9.57 10.40 28.78
N ALA A 117 -9.85 9.11 28.96
CA ALA A 117 -10.04 8.17 27.86
C ALA A 117 -11.53 8.16 27.49
N VAL A 118 -11.86 8.57 26.25
CA VAL A 118 -13.20 8.42 25.67
C VAL A 118 -13.15 7.19 24.78
N ASP A 119 -13.80 6.11 25.22
CA ASP A 119 -14.06 4.92 24.41
C ASP A 119 -15.19 5.22 23.43
N ALA A 120 -14.91 5.09 22.13
CA ALA A 120 -15.91 5.11 21.10
C ALA A 120 -16.02 3.70 20.52
N GLY A 121 -16.84 2.88 21.16
CA GLY A 121 -17.75 1.95 20.49
C GLY A 121 -17.12 0.83 19.64
N HIS A 122 -17.36 -0.39 20.11
CA HIS A 122 -17.28 -1.64 19.37
C HIS A 122 -18.18 -1.59 18.10
N GLY A 123 -17.59 -1.23 16.95
CA GLY A 123 -18.20 -1.39 15.64
C GLY A 123 -18.02 -2.82 15.17
N GLY A 124 -18.94 -3.70 15.54
CA GLY A 124 -18.93 -5.10 15.17
C GLY A 124 -18.99 -5.34 13.66
N ASP A 125 -18.37 -6.42 13.23
CA ASP A 125 -18.91 -7.29 12.19
C ASP A 125 -18.72 -8.72 12.72
N ASP A 126 -19.69 -9.15 13.52
CA ASP A 126 -19.82 -10.49 14.06
C ASP A 126 -20.57 -11.30 12.99
N PRO A 127 -19.91 -12.19 12.21
CA PRO A 127 -20.62 -13.05 11.28
C PRO A 127 -21.38 -14.08 12.10
N GLY A 128 -22.63 -13.77 12.39
CA GLY A 128 -23.52 -14.57 13.20
C GLY A 128 -23.48 -16.06 12.84
N ALA A 129 -23.50 -16.89 13.88
CA ALA A 129 -23.58 -18.34 13.77
C ALA A 129 -24.79 -18.78 12.92
N LYS A 130 -24.54 -19.53 11.84
CA LYS A 130 -25.59 -20.33 11.19
C LYS A 130 -25.75 -21.64 11.96
N GLY A 131 -26.86 -21.76 12.69
CA GLY A 131 -27.30 -23.00 13.33
C GLY A 131 -27.86 -24.02 12.33
N ARG A 132 -27.92 -25.29 12.74
CA ARG A 132 -28.47 -26.44 12.00
C ARG A 132 -30.00 -26.39 11.99
N GLY A 133 -30.64 -26.68 10.85
CA GLY A 133 -32.03 -27.18 10.82
C GLY A 133 -32.94 -26.52 9.78
N GLY A 134 -32.93 -27.10 8.59
CA GLY A 134 -33.81 -26.85 7.45
C GLY A 134 -33.27 -27.63 6.28
#